data_AF-H0WJR2-F1
#
_entry.id   AF-H0WJR2-F1
#
_cell.length_a   1.000
_cell.length_b   1.000
_cell.length_c   1.000
_cell.angle_alpha   90.00
_cell.angle_beta   90.00
_cell.angle_gamma   90.00
#
_symmetry.space_group_name_H-M   'P 1'
#
loop_
_entity.id
_entity.type
_entity.pdbx_description
1 polymer ?
#
loop_
_entity_poly.entity_id
_entity_poly.type
_entity_poly.pdbx_seq_one_letter_code
_entity_poly.pdbx_strand_id
1 'polypeptide(L)'
;VFQVLQRSVGPASLSLLAFKVYAAPRKDSPPTNPMKVNELSLYSVPEGQSKYVEEPRTQLEETISQLRNHCEPYTSWCQETYSQTKPKMQSLVQLGLDSYEYLQHAPPGFFPRLGVIGFAGLVGLLLARGSKVKKLVYPPGFMGLAASIYYPQQAIAFVQVGGEKLYDWGLRGYIVVEDLWKRNFQKPGSVKNSPGNK
;
A
#
# COMPACT_ATOMS: atom_id res chain seq x y z
N VAL A 1 -0.87 -8.69 54.51
CA VAL A 1 -1.04 -9.40 53.22
C VAL A 1 -1.44 -8.36 52.19
N PHE A 2 -0.50 -7.90 51.36
CA PHE A 2 -0.79 -6.91 50.33
C PHE A 2 -0.71 -7.58 48.96
N GLN A 3 -1.84 -7.60 48.25
CA GLN A 3 -1.91 -8.01 46.85
C GLN A 3 -1.67 -6.78 45.99
N VAL A 4 -0.55 -6.73 45.28
CA VAL A 4 -0.32 -5.70 44.25
C VAL A 4 -0.54 -6.35 42.89
N LEU A 5 -1.66 -6.00 42.26
CA LEU A 5 -2.00 -6.42 40.92
C LEU A 5 -1.63 -5.29 39.96
N GLN A 6 -0.43 -5.34 39.40
CA GLN A 6 -0.01 -4.39 38.37
C GLN A 6 -0.59 -4.82 37.02
N ARG A 7 -1.65 -4.15 36.57
CA ARG A 7 -2.24 -4.34 35.23
C ARG A 7 -1.61 -3.34 34.26
N SER A 8 -0.89 -3.84 33.26
CA SER A 8 -0.47 -3.04 32.10
C SER A 8 -1.43 -3.32 30.93
N VAL A 9 -1.90 -2.26 30.28
CA VAL A 9 -2.80 -2.31 29.13
C VAL A 9 -1.98 -2.15 27.86
N GLY A 10 -1.92 -3.21 27.06
CA GLY A 10 -1.37 -3.21 25.70
C GLY A 10 -2.40 -3.77 24.70
N PRO A 11 -2.28 -3.47 23.39
CA PRO A 11 -3.37 -3.66 22.43
C PRO A 11 -3.68 -5.13 22.13
N ALA A 12 -4.91 -5.35 21.72
CA ALA A 12 -5.59 -6.62 21.54
C ALA A 12 -4.88 -7.59 20.57
N SER A 13 -4.23 -8.62 21.09
CA SER A 13 -4.15 -9.97 20.46
C SER A 13 -3.35 -11.03 21.23
N LEU A 14 -2.75 -10.75 22.39
CA LEU A 14 -1.98 -11.75 23.14
C LEU A 14 -2.66 -12.14 24.46
N SER A 15 -3.01 -13.43 24.57
CA SER A 15 -3.61 -14.07 25.75
C SER A 15 -2.91 -13.65 27.04
N LEU A 16 -3.70 -13.12 27.98
CA LEU A 16 -3.28 -12.72 29.32
C LEU A 16 -2.82 -13.94 30.15
N LEU A 17 -1.54 -14.30 30.07
CA LEU A 17 -0.91 -15.19 31.04
C LEU A 17 -0.52 -14.39 32.29
N ALA A 18 -1.46 -14.27 33.23
CA ALA A 18 -1.19 -13.70 34.55
C ALA A 18 -0.45 -14.73 35.41
N PHE A 19 0.87 -14.56 35.57
CA PHE A 19 1.65 -15.34 36.54
C PHE A 19 1.30 -14.89 37.97
N LYS A 20 0.67 -15.78 38.75
CA LYS A 20 0.53 -15.60 40.20
C LYS A 20 1.78 -16.11 40.90
N VAL A 21 2.61 -15.19 41.39
CA VAL A 21 3.69 -15.53 42.33
C VAL A 21 3.08 -15.57 43.73
N TYR A 22 3.00 -16.77 44.31
CA TYR A 22 2.70 -16.93 45.73
C TYR A 22 4.00 -16.78 46.53
N ALA A 23 4.14 -15.68 47.25
CA ALA A 23 5.10 -15.61 48.34
C ALA A 23 4.53 -16.46 49.50
N ALA A 24 5.15 -17.62 49.75
CA ALA A 24 4.79 -18.46 50.88
C ALA A 24 5.02 -17.67 52.19
N PRO A 25 4.04 -17.59 53.09
CA PRO A 25 4.27 -17.03 54.41
C PRO A 25 5.22 -17.98 55.14
N ARG A 26 6.41 -17.49 55.50
CA ARG A 26 7.27 -18.17 56.48
C ARG A 26 6.48 -18.28 57.78
N LYS A 27 5.90 -19.45 58.04
CA LYS A 27 5.79 -19.97 59.40
C LYS A 27 7.23 -20.12 59.86
N ASP A 28 7.61 -19.42 60.92
CA ASP A 28 8.37 -19.94 62.04
C ASP A 28 8.55 -18.84 63.09
N SER A 29 8.42 -19.26 64.34
CA SER A 29 8.56 -18.49 65.59
C SER A 29 9.80 -17.60 65.65
N PRO A 30 9.77 -16.51 66.44
CA PRO A 30 10.94 -15.64 66.60
C PRO A 30 12.12 -16.42 67.18
N PRO A 31 13.33 -16.36 66.57
CA PRO A 31 14.52 -16.87 67.21
C PRO A 31 14.93 -15.91 68.32
N THR A 32 14.89 -16.40 69.55
CA THR A 32 15.41 -15.72 70.75
C THR A 32 16.93 -15.61 70.66
N ASN A 33 17.45 -14.61 69.97
CA ASN A 33 18.83 -14.13 70.10
C ASN A 33 18.92 -12.67 69.63
N PRO A 34 19.20 -11.69 70.52
CA PRO A 34 19.41 -10.31 70.11
C PRO A 34 20.79 -10.21 69.41
N MET A 35 20.81 -10.38 68.09
CA MET A 35 21.98 -10.04 67.28
C MET A 35 22.26 -8.54 67.40
N LYS A 36 23.52 -8.18 67.71
CA LYS A 36 23.95 -6.79 67.94
C LYS A 36 23.87 -5.99 66.64
N VAL A 37 23.20 -4.83 66.70
CA VAL A 37 23.01 -3.90 65.58
C VAL A 37 24.33 -3.40 64.97
N ASN A 38 25.42 -3.41 65.74
CA ASN A 38 26.76 -2.96 65.29
C ASN A 38 27.46 -3.92 64.32
N GLU A 39 26.93 -5.11 64.07
CA GLU A 39 27.44 -6.04 63.04
C GLU A 39 26.59 -6.01 61.75
N LEU A 40 25.46 -5.30 61.76
CA LEU A 40 24.67 -5.00 60.55
C LEU A 40 25.25 -3.77 59.84
N SER A 41 26.50 -3.85 59.41
CA SER A 41 27.01 -2.88 58.45
C SER A 41 26.25 -3.04 57.13
N LEU A 42 25.29 -2.14 56.88
CA LEU A 42 24.44 -2.11 55.68
C LEU A 42 25.22 -2.00 54.35
N TYR A 43 26.53 -1.73 54.41
CA TYR A 43 27.37 -1.45 53.25
C TYR A 43 28.61 -2.34 53.15
N SER A 44 28.82 -3.27 54.09
CA SER A 44 29.90 -4.25 53.96
C SER A 44 29.41 -5.43 53.13
N VAL A 45 29.82 -5.46 51.87
CA VAL A 45 29.68 -6.64 51.02
C VAL A 45 30.56 -7.75 51.62
N PRO A 46 30.00 -8.91 52.00
CA PRO A 46 30.82 -10.02 52.50
C PRO A 46 31.81 -10.43 51.41
N GLU A 47 33.11 -10.56 51.73
CA GLU A 47 34.12 -11.16 50.85
C GLU A 47 33.95 -12.70 50.74
N GLY A 48 32.70 -13.17 50.68
CA GLY A 48 32.40 -14.52 50.26
C GLY A 48 32.57 -14.56 48.76
N GLN A 49 33.43 -15.47 48.26
CA GLN A 49 33.43 -15.86 46.86
C GLN A 49 32.05 -16.45 46.52
N SER A 50 31.07 -15.59 46.24
CA SER A 50 29.82 -15.98 45.62
C SER A 50 30.19 -16.37 44.21
N LYS A 51 30.68 -17.61 44.06
CA LYS A 51 30.77 -18.25 42.77
C LYS A 51 29.34 -18.26 42.26
N TYR A 52 29.07 -17.42 41.26
CA TYR A 52 27.80 -17.44 40.54
C TYR A 52 27.68 -18.85 39.97
N VAL A 53 26.95 -19.70 40.70
CA VAL A 53 26.57 -21.02 40.21
C VAL A 53 25.40 -20.72 39.32
N GLU A 54 25.65 -20.75 38.02
CA GLU A 54 24.60 -20.69 37.01
C GLU A 54 23.57 -21.77 37.40
N GLU A 55 22.39 -21.34 37.85
CA GLU A 55 21.30 -22.22 38.25
C GLU A 55 21.14 -23.28 37.13
N PRO A 56 21.07 -24.59 37.44
CA PRO A 56 21.00 -25.62 36.42
C PRO A 56 19.80 -25.31 35.51
N ARG A 57 20.09 -25.07 34.22
CA ARG A 57 19.14 -24.53 33.23
C ARG A 57 17.80 -25.22 33.40
N THR A 58 16.81 -24.46 33.84
CA THR A 58 15.44 -24.99 33.87
C THR A 58 15.00 -25.23 32.43
N GLN A 59 14.20 -26.27 32.17
CA GLN A 59 13.78 -26.61 30.80
C GLN A 59 13.12 -25.44 30.07
N LEU A 60 12.49 -24.53 30.83
CA LEU A 60 11.89 -23.31 30.30
C LEU A 60 12.94 -22.29 29.80
N GLU A 61 14.06 -22.12 30.51
CA GLU A 61 15.18 -21.25 30.10
C GLU A 61 15.90 -21.80 28.88
N GLU A 62 16.01 -23.12 28.78
CA GLU A 62 16.58 -23.78 27.60
C GLU A 62 15.68 -23.60 26.38
N THR A 63 14.36 -23.72 26.54
CA THR A 63 13.38 -23.51 25.47
C THR A 63 13.38 -22.04 25.02
N ILE A 64 13.42 -21.09 25.95
CA ILE A 64 13.53 -19.65 25.65
C ILE A 64 14.86 -19.34 24.96
N SER A 65 15.96 -19.94 25.39
CA SER A 65 17.27 -19.78 24.75
C SER A 65 17.28 -20.34 23.33
N GLN A 66 16.71 -21.52 23.10
CA GLN A 66 16.59 -22.10 21.76
C GLN A 66 15.75 -21.20 20.84
N LEU A 67 14.64 -20.67 21.35
CA LEU A 67 13.77 -19.78 20.60
C LEU A 67 14.49 -18.46 20.27
N ARG A 68 15.24 -17.90 21.22
CA ARG A 68 16.05 -16.70 21.01
C ARG A 68 17.15 -16.91 19.97
N ASN A 69 17.89 -18.01 20.08
CA ASN A 69 18.94 -18.37 19.11
C ASN A 69 18.34 -18.58 17.71
N HIS A 70 17.12 -19.09 17.62
CA HIS A 70 16.46 -19.26 16.33
C HIS A 70 15.93 -17.93 15.75
N CYS A 71 15.50 -16.99 16.60
CA CYS A 71 15.06 -15.66 16.18
C CYS A 71 16.19 -14.67 15.92
N GLU A 72 17.36 -14.83 16.55
CA GLU A 72 18.55 -13.99 16.37
C GLU A 72 18.91 -13.73 14.88
N PRO A 73 19.04 -14.76 14.01
CA PRO A 73 19.38 -14.55 12.60
C PRO A 73 18.30 -13.77 11.84
N TYR A 74 17.02 -13.86 12.26
CA TYR A 74 15.96 -13.08 11.64
C TYR A 74 16.05 -11.60 12.03
N THR A 75 16.36 -11.32 13.30
CA THR A 75 16.52 -9.95 13.77
C THR A 75 17.71 -9.25 13.11
N SER A 76 18.85 -9.94 12.93
CA SER A 76 20.02 -9.39 12.26
C SER A 76 19.77 -9.13 10.77
N TRP A 77 19.09 -10.05 10.07
CA TRP A 77 18.70 -9.87 8.67
C TRP A 77 17.74 -8.69 8.46
N CYS A 78 16.74 -8.54 9.33
CA CYS A 78 15.83 -7.39 9.30
C CYS A 78 16.58 -6.07 9.56
N GLN A 79 17.51 -6.06 10.51
CA GLN A 79 18.31 -4.87 10.84
C GLN A 79 19.23 -4.46 9.68
N GLU A 80 19.85 -5.43 9.00
CA GLU A 80 20.69 -5.20 7.83
C GLU A 80 19.87 -4.71 6.63
N THR A 81 18.73 -5.34 6.35
CA THR A 81 17.84 -4.93 5.25
C THR A 81 17.30 -3.52 5.50
N TYR A 82 16.93 -3.20 6.74
CA TYR A 82 16.49 -1.87 7.13
C TYR A 82 17.60 -0.83 6.97
N SER A 83 18.83 -1.13 7.41
CA SER A 83 19.94 -0.20 7.27
C SER A 83 20.33 0.06 5.82
N GLN A 84 20.20 -0.94 4.93
CA GLN A 84 20.42 -0.76 3.50
C GLN A 84 19.30 0.00 2.77
N THR A 85 18.05 -0.16 3.21
CA THR A 85 16.89 0.50 2.57
C THR A 85 16.64 1.91 3.09
N LYS A 86 17.00 2.19 4.35
CA LYS A 86 16.90 3.52 4.98
C LYS A 86 17.54 4.65 4.15
N PRO A 87 18.80 4.57 3.68
CA PRO A 87 19.39 5.65 2.90
C PRO A 87 18.72 5.83 1.54
N LYS A 88 18.23 4.75 0.92
CA LYS A 88 17.49 4.84 -0.36
C LYS A 88 16.14 5.55 -0.18
N MET A 89 15.44 5.27 0.92
CA MET A 89 14.19 5.96 1.24
C MET A 89 14.45 7.42 1.59
N GLN A 90 15.50 7.71 2.36
CA GLN A 90 15.90 9.08 2.66
C GLN A 90 16.29 9.85 1.40
N SER A 91 17.02 9.25 0.46
CA SER A 91 17.36 9.91 -0.81
C SER A 91 16.14 10.14 -1.70
N LEU A 92 15.18 9.21 -1.73
CA LEU A 92 13.90 9.41 -2.43
C LEU A 92 13.07 10.54 -1.82
N VAL A 93 13.00 10.61 -0.48
CA VAL A 93 12.31 11.68 0.22
C VAL A 93 13.00 13.01 -0.04
N GLN A 94 14.33 13.05 0.01
CA GLN A 94 15.10 14.25 -0.25
C GLN A 94 14.91 14.72 -1.70
N LEU A 95 15.00 13.81 -2.67
CA LEU A 95 14.72 14.11 -4.08
C LEU A 95 13.28 14.61 -4.27
N GLY A 96 12.32 14.03 -3.54
CA GLY A 96 10.94 14.49 -3.51
C GLY A 96 10.81 15.93 -2.98
N LEU A 97 11.46 16.24 -1.86
CA LEU A 97 11.46 17.57 -1.27
C LEU A 97 12.16 18.59 -2.18
N ASP A 98 13.33 18.25 -2.71
CA ASP A 98 14.10 19.10 -3.62
C ASP A 98 13.29 19.38 -4.91
N SER A 99 12.60 18.36 -5.44
CA SER A 99 11.72 18.54 -6.60
C SER A 99 10.49 19.39 -6.28
N TYR A 100 9.94 19.26 -5.07
CA TYR A 100 8.81 20.06 -4.62
C TYR A 100 9.19 21.54 -4.44
N GLU A 101 10.34 21.82 -3.82
CA GLU A 101 10.89 23.16 -3.66
C GLU A 101 11.19 23.79 -5.03
N TYR A 102 11.74 23.02 -5.97
CA TYR A 102 11.96 23.45 -7.34
C TYR A 102 10.64 23.78 -8.08
N LEU A 103 9.59 23.00 -7.85
CA LEU A 103 8.26 23.25 -8.42
C LEU A 103 7.58 24.47 -7.78
N GLN A 104 7.81 24.73 -6.50
CA GLN A 104 7.32 25.95 -5.82
C GLN A 104 7.98 27.23 -6.36
N HIS A 105 9.28 27.18 -6.69
CA HIS A 105 10.04 28.31 -7.23
C HIS A 105 10.20 28.30 -8.75
N ALA A 106 9.31 27.62 -9.47
CA ALA A 106 9.48 27.41 -10.90
C ALA A 106 9.39 28.72 -11.72
N PRO A 107 10.33 28.97 -12.65
CA PRO A 107 10.28 30.14 -13.52
C PRO A 107 9.07 30.09 -14.48
N PRO A 108 8.54 31.25 -14.88
CA PRO A 108 7.34 31.33 -15.72
C PRO A 108 7.56 30.58 -17.05
N GLY A 109 6.81 29.49 -17.26
CA GLY A 109 6.90 28.65 -18.46
C GLY A 109 7.34 27.21 -18.23
N PHE A 110 7.66 26.80 -17.00
CA PHE A 110 8.04 25.41 -16.69
C PHE A 110 6.89 24.41 -16.90
N PHE A 111 5.71 24.67 -16.32
CA PHE A 111 4.56 23.77 -16.41
C PHE A 111 4.01 23.55 -17.83
N PRO A 112 3.89 24.58 -18.69
CA PRO A 112 3.50 24.36 -20.09
C PRO A 112 4.49 23.45 -20.84
N ARG A 113 5.80 23.64 -20.62
CA ARG A 113 6.84 22.81 -21.27
C ARG A 113 6.82 21.38 -20.74
N LEU A 114 6.71 21.21 -19.42
CA LEU A 114 6.61 19.90 -18.79
C LEU A 114 5.33 19.17 -19.21
N GLY A 115 4.24 19.91 -19.33
CA GLY A 115 2.96 19.41 -19.84
C GLY A 115 3.10 18.89 -21.27
N VAL A 116 3.66 19.68 -22.19
CA VAL A 116 3.86 19.26 -23.59
C VAL A 116 4.79 18.04 -23.67
N ILE A 117 5.89 18.01 -22.92
CA ILE A 117 6.82 16.88 -22.88
C ILE A 117 6.15 15.64 -22.30
N GLY A 118 5.39 15.78 -21.21
CA GLY A 118 4.66 14.70 -20.55
C GLY A 118 3.54 14.14 -21.43
N PHE A 119 2.75 15.01 -22.09
CA PHE A 119 1.73 14.61 -23.04
C PHE A 119 2.33 13.93 -24.26
N ALA A 120 3.42 14.46 -24.83
CA ALA A 120 4.13 13.83 -25.94
C ALA A 120 4.69 12.45 -25.54
N GLY A 121 5.22 12.31 -24.32
CA GLY A 121 5.70 11.04 -23.78
C GLY A 121 4.58 10.04 -23.52
N LEU A 122 3.44 10.47 -22.98
CA LEU A 122 2.28 9.62 -22.73
C LEU A 122 1.63 9.15 -24.04
N VAL A 123 1.49 10.06 -25.02
CA VAL A 123 1.07 9.72 -26.38
C VAL A 123 2.08 8.78 -27.01
N GLY A 124 3.39 9.01 -26.87
CA GLY A 124 4.46 8.13 -27.33
C GLY A 124 4.41 6.73 -26.71
N LEU A 125 4.15 6.62 -25.41
CA LEU A 125 4.00 5.35 -24.70
C LEU A 125 2.72 4.63 -25.12
N LEU A 126 1.61 5.36 -25.24
CA LEU A 126 0.35 4.83 -25.78
C LEU A 126 0.53 4.36 -27.22
N LEU A 127 1.39 5.00 -28.02
CA LEU A 127 1.75 4.56 -29.38
C LEU A 127 2.64 3.32 -29.34
N ALA A 128 3.70 3.32 -28.52
CA ALA A 128 4.66 2.22 -28.39
C ALA A 128 4.02 0.93 -27.87
N ARG A 129 3.03 1.03 -26.97
CA ARG A 129 2.39 -0.11 -26.30
C ARG A 129 1.29 -0.80 -27.12
N GLY A 130 1.36 -0.90 -28.46
CA GLY A 130 0.35 -1.73 -29.14
C GLY A 130 0.38 -1.91 -30.65
N SER A 131 0.28 -3.19 -31.04
CA SER A 131 -0.51 -3.86 -32.10
C SER A 131 -0.59 -3.26 -33.51
N LYS A 132 -0.58 -4.16 -34.51
CA LYS A 132 -0.56 -3.94 -35.97
C LYS A 132 -1.56 -2.90 -36.50
N VAL A 133 -2.64 -2.63 -35.75
CA VAL A 133 -3.65 -1.60 -36.06
C VAL A 133 -3.02 -0.20 -36.19
N LYS A 134 -2.01 0.13 -35.38
CA LYS A 134 -1.34 1.44 -35.46
C LYS A 134 -0.48 1.58 -36.72
N LYS A 135 0.03 0.47 -37.27
CA LYS A 135 0.77 0.48 -38.55
C LYS A 135 -0.13 0.88 -39.73
N LEU A 136 -1.45 0.66 -39.60
CA LEU A 136 -2.43 1.02 -40.63
C LEU A 136 -3.01 2.42 -40.43
N VAL A 137 -3.24 2.86 -39.20
CA VAL A 137 -3.90 4.15 -38.93
C VAL A 137 -2.89 5.32 -38.89
N TYR A 138 -1.65 5.06 -38.49
CA TYR A 138 -0.65 6.11 -38.28
C TYR A 138 -0.15 6.77 -39.58
N PRO A 139 0.22 6.03 -40.65
CA PRO A 139 0.63 6.66 -41.92
C PRO A 139 -0.45 7.54 -42.57
N PRO A 140 -1.72 7.09 -42.73
CA PRO A 140 -2.74 7.94 -43.35
C PRO A 140 -3.16 9.09 -42.43
N GLY A 141 -3.20 8.90 -41.10
CA GLY A 141 -3.51 9.98 -40.17
C GLY A 141 -2.46 11.09 -40.18
N PHE A 142 -1.17 10.72 -40.18
CA PHE A 142 -0.07 11.67 -40.21
C PHE A 142 0.05 12.38 -41.56
N MET A 143 -0.13 11.63 -42.66
CA MET A 143 -0.13 12.17 -44.01
C MET A 143 -1.32 13.11 -44.25
N GLY A 144 -2.50 12.79 -43.69
CA GLY A 144 -3.68 13.66 -43.71
C GLY A 144 -3.50 14.93 -42.89
N LEU A 145 -2.88 14.84 -41.70
CA LEU A 145 -2.55 16.02 -40.90
C LEU A 145 -1.51 16.92 -41.59
N ALA A 146 -0.45 16.34 -42.16
CA ALA A 146 0.55 17.08 -42.91
C ALA A 146 -0.07 17.78 -44.13
N ALA A 147 -0.92 17.07 -44.87
CA ALA A 147 -1.64 17.65 -46.01
C ALA A 147 -2.62 18.76 -45.60
N SER A 148 -3.28 18.63 -44.44
CA SER A 148 -4.18 19.65 -43.90
C SER A 148 -3.45 20.93 -43.52
N ILE A 149 -2.28 20.81 -42.89
CA ILE A 149 -1.44 21.96 -42.52
C ILE A 149 -0.91 22.66 -43.79
N TYR A 150 -0.52 21.89 -44.81
CA TYR A 150 0.09 22.42 -46.03
C TYR A 150 -0.95 22.99 -47.01
N TYR A 151 -2.18 22.45 -47.05
CA TYR A 151 -3.28 22.91 -47.91
C TYR A 151 -4.61 23.04 -47.14
N PRO A 152 -4.76 24.09 -46.31
CA PRO A 152 -5.90 24.24 -45.42
C PRO A 152 -7.23 24.41 -46.17
N GLN A 153 -7.23 25.06 -47.34
CA GLN A 153 -8.45 25.29 -48.12
C GLN A 153 -9.07 23.99 -48.66
N GLN A 154 -8.21 23.04 -49.06
CA GLN A 154 -8.65 21.73 -49.55
C GLN A 154 -9.14 20.84 -48.41
N ALA A 155 -8.51 20.93 -47.23
CA ALA A 155 -8.96 20.23 -46.04
C ALA A 155 -10.34 20.72 -45.57
N ILE A 156 -10.59 22.03 -45.58
CA ILE A 156 -11.89 22.59 -45.18
C ILE A 156 -13.00 22.11 -46.12
N ALA A 157 -12.78 22.17 -47.44
CA ALA A 157 -13.76 21.68 -48.41
C ALA A 157 -14.04 20.18 -48.25
N PHE A 158 -12.99 19.38 -48.03
CA PHE A 158 -13.14 17.94 -47.79
C PHE A 158 -13.87 17.65 -46.47
N VAL A 159 -13.63 18.43 -45.42
CA VAL A 159 -14.29 18.30 -44.13
C VAL A 159 -15.76 18.72 -44.20
N GLN A 160 -16.11 19.76 -44.96
CA GLN A 160 -17.51 20.16 -45.14
C GLN A 160 -18.29 19.08 -45.90
N VAL A 161 -17.79 18.69 -47.07
CA VAL A 161 -18.45 17.68 -47.90
C VAL A 161 -18.48 16.31 -47.22
N GLY A 162 -17.37 15.91 -46.59
CA GLY A 162 -17.29 14.66 -45.82
C GLY A 162 -18.11 14.71 -44.54
N GLY A 163 -18.16 15.84 -43.86
CA GLY A 163 -18.86 16.05 -42.59
C GLY A 163 -20.37 15.91 -42.73
N GLU A 164 -20.98 16.49 -43.77
CA GLU A 164 -22.40 16.33 -44.04
C GLU A 164 -22.77 14.87 -44.33
N LYS A 165 -21.95 14.17 -45.13
CA LYS A 165 -22.16 12.75 -45.42
C LYS A 165 -21.99 11.85 -44.21
N LEU A 166 -21.00 12.14 -43.36
CA LEU A 166 -20.78 11.41 -42.12
C LEU A 166 -21.90 11.65 -41.12
N TYR A 167 -22.43 12.88 -41.07
CA TYR A 167 -23.56 13.25 -40.24
C TYR A 167 -24.84 12.54 -40.69
N ASP A 168 -25.14 12.55 -41.99
CA ASP A 168 -26.30 11.82 -42.55
C ASP A 168 -26.21 10.32 -42.30
N TRP A 169 -25.03 9.72 -42.47
CA TRP A 169 -24.81 8.30 -42.16
C TRP A 169 -24.90 8.01 -40.67
N GLY A 170 -24.37 8.89 -39.83
CA GLY A 170 -24.45 8.77 -38.38
C GLY A 170 -25.88 8.87 -37.88
N LEU A 171 -26.65 9.83 -38.40
CA LEU A 171 -28.06 10.01 -38.10
C LEU A 171 -28.88 8.80 -38.58
N ARG A 172 -28.61 8.32 -39.80
CA ARG A 172 -29.28 7.12 -40.33
C ARG A 172 -28.93 5.87 -39.55
N GLY A 173 -27.68 5.72 -39.12
CA GLY A 173 -27.24 4.63 -38.25
C GLY A 173 -27.92 4.70 -36.87
N TYR A 174 -27.97 5.91 -36.28
CA TYR A 174 -28.65 6.14 -35.01
C TYR A 174 -30.14 5.81 -35.09
N ILE A 175 -30.84 6.29 -36.12
CA ILE A 175 -32.27 6.00 -36.33
C ILE A 175 -32.49 4.49 -36.51
N VAL A 176 -31.64 3.79 -37.26
CA VAL A 176 -31.75 2.33 -37.44
C VAL A 176 -31.54 1.59 -36.11
N VAL A 177 -30.57 2.00 -35.31
CA VAL A 177 -30.32 1.43 -33.98
C VAL A 177 -31.47 1.73 -33.03
N GLU A 178 -31.98 2.95 -33.04
CA GLU A 178 -33.12 3.37 -32.23
C GLU A 178 -34.40 2.59 -32.61
N ASP A 179 -34.65 2.38 -33.90
CA ASP A 179 -35.81 1.62 -34.39
C ASP A 179 -35.69 0.13 -34.05
N LEU A 180 -34.48 -0.44 -34.16
CA LEU A 180 -34.19 -1.81 -33.70
C LEU A 180 -34.35 -1.95 -32.17
N TRP A 181 -33.93 -0.94 -31.41
CA TRP A 181 -34.07 -0.91 -29.96
C TRP A 181 -35.54 -0.81 -29.55
N LYS A 182 -36.31 0.12 -30.15
CA LYS A 182 -37.75 0.27 -29.91
C LYS A 182 -38.53 -0.99 -30.28
N ARG A 183 -38.22 -1.66 -31.40
CA ARG A 183 -38.86 -2.94 -31.77
C ARG A 183 -38.57 -4.08 -30.80
N ASN A 184 -37.36 -4.12 -30.22
CA ASN A 184 -37.00 -5.12 -29.22
C ASN A 184 -37.70 -4.86 -27.87
N PHE A 185 -37.85 -3.59 -27.46
CA PHE A 185 -38.46 -3.22 -26.18
C PHE A 185 -39.98 -3.02 -26.19
N GLN A 186 -40.62 -2.84 -27.35
CA GLN A 186 -42.10 -2.76 -27.48
C GLN A 186 -42.80 -4.12 -27.64
N LYS A 187 -42.07 -5.24 -27.65
CA LYS A 187 -42.66 -6.59 -27.54
C LYS A 187 -42.74 -7.15 -26.10
N PRO A 188 -43.37 -6.48 -25.12
CA PRO A 188 -43.96 -7.16 -23.99
C PRO A 188 -45.48 -6.91 -23.98
N GLY A 189 -46.25 -7.92 -24.37
CA GLY A 189 -47.67 -8.00 -24.01
C GLY A 189 -48.69 -7.80 -25.13
N SER A 190 -48.70 -8.67 -26.15
CA SER A 190 -49.98 -9.05 -26.77
C SER A 190 -50.50 -10.29 -26.06
N VAL A 191 -51.33 -10.03 -25.05
CA VAL A 191 -52.03 -10.99 -24.19
C VAL A 191 -52.79 -12.03 -25.03
N LYS A 192 -52.59 -13.30 -24.67
CA LYS A 192 -53.45 -14.46 -24.99
C LYS A 192 -54.92 -14.08 -24.78
N ASN A 193 -55.74 -14.14 -25.83
CA ASN A 193 -57.16 -14.39 -25.68
C ASN A 193 -57.55 -15.50 -26.65
N SER A 194 -57.71 -16.69 -26.05
CA SER A 194 -58.40 -17.83 -26.62
C SER A 194 -59.91 -17.60 -26.51
N PRO A 195 -60.72 -17.79 -27.56
CA PRO A 195 -62.13 -18.06 -27.39
C PRO A 195 -62.42 -19.54 -27.63
N GLY A 196 -62.82 -20.17 -26.52
CA GLY A 196 -63.93 -21.12 -26.40
C GLY A 196 -64.42 -21.86 -27.65
N ASN A 197 -64.37 -23.19 -27.51
CA ASN A 197 -65.03 -24.22 -28.30
C ASN A 197 -66.55 -23.97 -28.46
N LYS A 198 -67.09 -24.55 -29.54
CA LYS A 198 -68.53 -24.73 -29.79
C LYS A 198 -69.21 -25.58 -28.71
#